data_AF-A0A3D2JZY6-F1
#
_entry.id   AF-A0A3D2JZY6-F1
#
_cell.length_a   1.000
_cell.length_b   1.000
_cell.length_c   1.000
_cell.angle_alpha   90.00
_cell.angle_beta   90.00
_cell.angle_gamma   90.00
#
_symmetry.space_group_name_H-M   'P 1'
#
loop_
_entity.id
_entity.type
_entity.pdbx_description
1 polymer ?
#
loop_
_entity_poly.entity_id
_entity_poly.type
_entity_poly.pdbx_seq_one_letter_code
_entity_poly.pdbx_strand_id
1 'polypeptide(L)'
;MTNNFHAALARSNSLLSRGRPQILQLNTGKLCNLRCIHCHVNAGPARKEIMTDTTIDQILAWFEKTDIPTLDLTGGTPEMTPGFRYLVDSVRNFAQPREVMTRLNATIINEPSYDWIPEYHARHGITIIASMPCYSPDNVNEQRGDGVFDSSIKAFQKLNTLGYGKDPRLPMHFVYNPNGASLPPKQLELEADYKREMQKHFGIVFNDLYCITNMPIARFKSYLKRNQQLDEYMQLLRDSFNPTTVDGLMCRNTINTSWTGEVFDCDFNQMLKIGLKNPSNESPLMVWDINPETYDQIAILTADHCFGCTAGSGSSCSGSLQ
;
A
#
# COMPACT_ATOMS: atom_id res chain seq x y z
N MET A 1 15.35 4.05 21.96
CA MET A 1 14.06 4.74 21.78
C MET A 1 13.01 3.91 22.46
N THR A 2 12.24 4.48 23.39
CA THR A 2 11.13 3.79 24.06
C THR A 2 10.04 3.49 23.02
N ASN A 3 9.68 2.23 22.83
CA ASN A 3 8.60 1.84 21.92
C ASN A 3 7.25 2.12 22.62
N ASN A 4 6.71 3.32 22.41
CA ASN A 4 5.49 3.75 23.09
C ASN A 4 4.26 2.95 22.65
N PHE A 5 4.28 2.42 21.43
CA PHE A 5 3.20 1.61 20.90
C PHE A 5 3.09 0.25 21.62
N HIS A 6 4.22 -0.42 21.84
CA HIS A 6 4.22 -1.67 22.60
C HIS A 6 3.67 -1.48 24.02
N ALA A 7 4.00 -0.37 24.68
CA ALA A 7 3.43 -0.03 25.97
C ALA A 7 1.91 0.24 25.90
N ALA A 8 1.40 0.82 24.81
CA ALA A 8 -0.03 1.05 24.61
C ALA A 8 -0.80 -0.27 24.41
N LEU A 9 -0.24 -1.22 23.63
CA LEU A 9 -0.77 -2.57 23.49
C LEU A 9 -0.87 -3.27 24.86
N ALA A 10 0.20 -3.24 25.65
CA ALA A 10 0.22 -3.83 26.98
C ALA A 10 -0.83 -3.22 27.92
N ARG A 11 -0.97 -1.88 27.94
CA ARG A 11 -1.97 -1.19 28.78
C ARG A 11 -3.41 -1.50 28.39
N SER A 12 -3.66 -1.79 27.12
CA SER A 12 -5.00 -2.13 26.60
C SER A 12 -5.30 -3.62 26.60
N ASN A 13 -4.37 -4.46 27.08
CA ASN A 13 -4.43 -5.92 26.98
C ASN A 13 -4.67 -6.43 25.54
N SER A 14 -4.20 -5.67 24.53
CA SER A 14 -4.29 -6.07 23.13
C SER A 14 -3.06 -6.86 22.71
N LEU A 15 -3.28 -8.06 22.16
CA LEU A 15 -2.21 -8.90 21.63
C LEU A 15 -2.06 -8.66 20.12
N LEU A 16 -0.88 -8.20 19.70
CA LEU A 16 -0.50 -8.14 18.29
C LEU A 16 0.35 -9.35 17.96
N SER A 17 -0.25 -10.35 17.33
CA SER A 17 0.42 -11.56 16.85
C SER A 17 0.12 -11.78 15.37
N ARG A 18 1.04 -12.48 14.69
CA ARG A 18 0.82 -12.92 13.32
C ARG A 18 -0.23 -14.04 13.29
N GLY A 19 -0.88 -14.16 12.15
CA GLY A 19 -1.59 -15.36 11.73
C GLY A 19 -0.90 -15.96 10.51
N ARG A 20 -1.56 -16.95 9.88
CA ARG A 20 -1.09 -17.56 8.64
C ARG A 20 -0.98 -16.49 7.54
N PRO A 21 0.17 -16.38 6.83
CA PRO A 21 0.32 -15.47 5.70
C PRO A 21 -0.77 -15.68 4.64
N GLN A 22 -1.41 -14.59 4.22
CA GLN A 22 -2.42 -14.54 3.15
C GLN A 22 -1.94 -13.70 1.97
N ILE A 23 -1.03 -12.76 2.20
CA ILE A 23 -0.58 -11.81 1.19
C ILE A 23 0.94 -11.77 1.20
N LEU A 24 1.55 -11.92 0.01
CA LEU A 24 2.90 -11.48 -0.26
C LEU A 24 2.82 -10.07 -0.85
N GLN A 25 3.24 -9.06 -0.09
CA GLN A 25 3.32 -7.68 -0.57
C GLN A 25 4.75 -7.37 -1.03
N LEU A 26 4.93 -7.10 -2.32
CA LEU A 26 6.22 -6.73 -2.90
C LEU A 26 6.28 -5.23 -3.18
N ASN A 27 7.17 -4.54 -2.47
CA ASN A 27 7.55 -3.19 -2.85
C ASN A 27 8.58 -3.27 -3.98
N THR A 28 8.17 -2.97 -5.21
CA THR A 28 9.01 -3.17 -6.40
C THR A 28 10.09 -2.10 -6.57
N GLY A 29 10.12 -1.08 -5.70
CA GLY A 29 11.11 -0.01 -5.75
C GLY A 29 10.52 1.35 -5.41
N LYS A 30 11.28 2.39 -5.76
CA LYS A 30 10.93 3.79 -5.51
C LYS A 30 10.78 4.61 -6.79
N LEU A 31 10.96 4.01 -7.97
CA LEU A 31 10.74 4.69 -9.24
C LEU A 31 9.25 4.99 -9.46
N CYS A 32 8.92 6.25 -9.69
CA CYS A 32 7.56 6.72 -9.93
C CYS A 32 7.59 7.96 -10.84
N ASN A 33 6.59 8.15 -11.70
CA ASN A 33 6.48 9.38 -12.50
C ASN A 33 6.06 10.61 -11.68
N LEU A 34 5.55 10.43 -10.45
CA LEU A 34 5.11 11.53 -9.58
C LEU A 34 6.04 11.76 -8.38
N ARG A 35 5.94 12.96 -7.79
CA ARG A 35 6.65 13.33 -6.56
C ARG A 35 5.70 13.88 -5.48
N CYS A 36 4.69 13.09 -5.10
CA CYS A 36 3.67 13.47 -4.10
C CYS A 36 4.25 13.93 -2.75
N ILE A 37 3.65 14.93 -2.11
CA ILE A 37 4.14 15.52 -0.85
C ILE A 37 3.96 14.56 0.34
N HIS A 38 2.90 13.76 0.35
CA HIS A 38 2.56 12.84 1.43
C HIS A 38 3.17 11.43 1.28
N CYS A 39 3.86 11.13 0.18
CA CYS A 39 4.24 9.76 -0.12
C CYS A 39 5.24 9.18 0.89
N HIS A 40 4.81 8.13 1.59
CA HIS A 40 5.55 7.41 2.62
C HIS A 40 6.73 6.61 2.06
N VAL A 41 6.64 6.14 0.81
CA VAL A 41 7.73 5.43 0.10
C VAL A 41 8.90 6.35 -0.28
N ASN A 42 8.66 7.67 -0.30
CA ASN A 42 9.58 8.67 -0.86
C ASN A 42 9.90 8.44 -2.36
N ALA A 43 8.97 7.83 -3.10
CA ALA A 43 9.13 7.53 -4.52
C ALA A 43 9.29 8.76 -5.44
N GLY A 44 9.86 8.59 -6.62
CA GLY A 44 9.92 9.68 -7.60
C GLY A 44 10.75 9.36 -8.83
N PRO A 45 10.78 10.29 -9.81
CA PRO A 45 11.33 10.01 -11.14
C PRO A 45 12.85 9.86 -11.14
N ALA A 46 13.54 10.43 -10.15
CA ALA A 46 14.99 10.33 -10.01
C ALA A 46 15.45 9.14 -9.15
N ARG A 47 14.53 8.28 -8.69
CA ARG A 47 14.86 7.12 -7.86
C ARG A 47 15.42 6.00 -8.72
N LYS A 48 16.37 5.25 -8.15
CA LYS A 48 17.06 4.14 -8.83
C LYS A 48 16.78 2.79 -8.17
N GLU A 49 16.17 2.81 -6.99
CA GLU A 49 15.73 1.62 -6.29
C GLU A 49 14.62 0.96 -7.09
N ILE A 50 14.91 -0.20 -7.65
CA ILE A 50 14.00 -0.97 -8.48
C ILE A 50 14.36 -2.45 -8.37
N MET A 51 13.33 -3.30 -8.39
CA MET A 51 13.50 -4.75 -8.31
C MET A 51 14.17 -5.26 -9.59
N THR A 52 15.14 -6.17 -9.43
CA THR A 52 15.88 -6.79 -10.53
C THR A 52 15.26 -8.14 -10.90
N ASP A 53 15.52 -8.60 -12.11
CA ASP A 53 15.06 -9.91 -12.58
C ASP A 53 15.59 -11.05 -11.70
N THR A 54 16.85 -10.96 -11.24
CA THR A 54 17.42 -11.93 -10.30
C THR A 54 16.65 -12.01 -8.98
N THR A 55 16.23 -10.86 -8.44
CA THR A 55 15.38 -10.85 -7.23
C THR A 55 14.01 -11.44 -7.53
N ILE A 56 13.41 -11.11 -8.69
CA ILE A 56 12.12 -11.67 -9.11
C ILE A 56 12.19 -13.20 -9.20
N ASP A 57 13.24 -13.76 -9.82
CA ASP A 57 13.41 -15.20 -9.96
C ASP A 57 13.48 -15.91 -8.60
N GLN A 58 14.24 -15.35 -7.65
CA GLN A 58 14.34 -15.92 -6.30
C GLN A 58 13.01 -15.86 -5.55
N ILE A 59 12.28 -14.74 -5.67
CA ILE A 59 10.95 -14.59 -5.08
C ILE A 59 9.98 -15.59 -5.69
N LEU A 60 9.92 -15.71 -7.02
CA LEU A 60 9.03 -16.63 -7.72
C LEU A 60 9.30 -18.09 -7.34
N ALA A 61 10.57 -18.50 -7.32
CA ALA A 61 10.99 -19.85 -6.96
C ALA A 61 10.63 -20.24 -5.52
N TRP A 62 10.55 -19.25 -4.61
CA TRP A 62 10.02 -19.45 -3.27
C TRP A 62 8.49 -19.43 -3.26
N PHE A 63 7.87 -18.43 -3.87
CA PHE A 63 6.44 -18.16 -3.81
C PHE A 63 5.59 -19.28 -4.42
N GLU A 64 6.07 -19.92 -5.48
CA GLU A 64 5.43 -21.08 -6.10
C GLU A 64 5.25 -22.25 -5.13
N LYS A 65 6.15 -22.40 -4.15
CA LYS A 65 6.14 -23.48 -3.15
C LYS A 65 5.25 -23.18 -1.94
N THR A 66 4.65 -21.99 -1.88
CA THR A 66 3.80 -21.57 -0.76
C THR A 66 2.32 -21.81 -1.06
N ASP A 67 1.45 -21.68 -0.06
CA ASP A 67 -0.01 -21.62 -0.26
C ASP A 67 -0.56 -20.19 -0.18
N ILE A 68 0.31 -19.17 -0.22
CA ILE A 68 -0.10 -17.76 -0.06
C ILE A 68 -0.87 -17.35 -1.32
N PRO A 69 -2.17 -17.01 -1.22
CA PRO A 69 -3.04 -16.88 -2.39
C PRO A 69 -2.84 -15.58 -3.16
N THR A 70 -2.30 -14.53 -2.54
CA THR A 70 -2.35 -13.17 -3.07
C THR A 70 -0.98 -12.52 -3.16
N LEU A 71 -0.71 -11.91 -4.31
CA LEU A 71 0.40 -11.00 -4.58
C LEU A 71 -0.11 -9.55 -4.60
N ASP A 72 0.40 -8.71 -3.70
CA ASP A 72 0.13 -7.27 -3.65
C ASP A 72 1.36 -6.47 -4.09
N LEU A 73 1.26 -5.77 -5.21
CA LEU A 73 2.35 -4.98 -5.78
C LEU A 73 2.25 -3.52 -5.32
N THR A 74 3.29 -3.03 -4.65
CA THR A 74 3.41 -1.64 -4.16
C THR A 74 4.77 -1.02 -4.53
N GLY A 75 5.06 0.17 -4.02
CA GLY A 75 6.35 0.86 -4.20
C GLY A 75 6.17 2.24 -4.81
N GLY A 76 6.85 2.49 -5.93
CA GLY A 76 6.79 3.78 -6.61
C GLY A 76 5.51 3.95 -7.45
N THR A 77 5.53 3.48 -8.71
CA THR A 77 4.36 2.73 -9.19
C THR A 77 4.85 1.39 -9.74
N PRO A 78 4.26 0.25 -9.35
CA PRO A 78 4.75 -1.08 -9.69
C PRO A 78 5.01 -1.30 -11.18
N GLU A 79 4.18 -0.74 -12.04
CA GLU A 79 4.18 -0.91 -13.49
C GLU A 79 5.44 -0.36 -14.17
N MET A 80 6.21 0.50 -13.49
CA MET A 80 7.51 0.98 -13.97
C MET A 80 8.66 -0.02 -13.76
N THR A 81 8.40 -1.15 -13.09
CA THR A 81 9.38 -2.22 -12.89
C THR A 81 9.56 -3.00 -14.19
N PRO A 82 10.79 -3.14 -14.74
CA PRO A 82 11.01 -3.87 -16.00
C PRO A 82 10.41 -5.28 -16.00
N GLY A 83 10.57 -6.00 -14.89
CA GLY A 83 10.03 -7.35 -14.70
C GLY A 83 8.55 -7.42 -14.29
N PHE A 84 7.77 -6.32 -14.32
CA PHE A 84 6.38 -6.31 -13.88
C PHE A 84 5.53 -7.39 -14.58
N ARG A 85 5.57 -7.42 -15.92
CA ARG A 85 4.77 -8.40 -16.69
C ARG A 85 5.27 -9.82 -16.46
N TYR A 86 6.59 -10.03 -16.43
CA TYR A 86 7.18 -11.34 -16.14
C TYR A 86 6.73 -11.88 -14.77
N LEU A 87 6.74 -11.02 -13.74
CA LEU A 87 6.26 -11.36 -12.40
C LEU A 87 4.78 -11.77 -12.42
N VAL A 88 3.91 -10.95 -13.02
CA VAL A 88 2.46 -11.21 -13.09
C VAL A 88 2.16 -12.46 -13.90
N ASP A 89 2.77 -12.61 -15.07
CA ASP A 89 2.60 -13.78 -15.95
C ASP A 89 3.04 -15.05 -15.22
N SER A 90 4.14 -15.01 -14.48
CA SER A 90 4.66 -16.17 -13.74
C SER A 90 3.70 -16.63 -12.66
N VAL A 91 3.23 -15.72 -11.80
CA VAL A 91 2.33 -16.11 -10.69
C VAL A 91 0.94 -16.54 -11.15
N ARG A 92 0.50 -16.09 -12.33
CA ARG A 92 -0.73 -16.57 -12.97
C ARG A 92 -0.56 -17.96 -13.59
N ASN A 93 0.67 -18.37 -13.91
CA ASN A 93 1.00 -19.67 -14.52
C ASN A 93 1.48 -20.73 -13.52
N PHE A 94 1.59 -20.41 -12.23
CA PHE A 94 1.84 -21.40 -11.19
C PHE A 94 0.79 -22.52 -11.22
N ALA A 95 1.17 -23.70 -10.72
CA ALA A 95 0.23 -24.83 -10.55
C ALA A 95 -1.01 -24.42 -9.74
N GLN A 96 -0.83 -23.51 -8.78
CA GLN A 96 -1.90 -22.76 -8.13
C GLN A 96 -1.76 -21.27 -8.49
N PRO A 97 -2.53 -20.76 -9.46
CA PRO A 97 -2.49 -19.36 -9.83
C PRO A 97 -2.77 -18.44 -8.64
N ARG A 98 -2.03 -17.35 -8.53
CA ARG A 98 -2.20 -16.35 -7.46
C ARG A 98 -3.09 -15.21 -7.91
N GLU A 99 -3.84 -14.66 -6.98
CA GLU A 99 -4.49 -13.38 -7.20
C GLU A 99 -3.47 -12.25 -7.19
N VAL A 100 -3.67 -11.27 -8.06
CA VAL A 100 -2.76 -10.13 -8.21
C VAL A 100 -3.53 -8.84 -7.97
N MET A 101 -2.99 -8.01 -7.09
CA MET A 101 -3.42 -6.62 -6.94
C MET A 101 -2.24 -5.67 -7.11
N THR A 102 -2.52 -4.45 -7.56
CA THR A 102 -1.50 -3.40 -7.75
C THR A 102 -1.95 -2.08 -7.13
N ARG A 103 -1.02 -1.42 -6.41
CA ARG A 103 -1.19 -0.07 -5.88
C ARG A 103 -0.78 0.93 -6.93
N LEU A 104 -1.78 1.38 -7.69
CA LEU A 104 -1.58 2.14 -8.91
C LEU A 104 -1.63 3.64 -8.66
N ASN A 105 -0.60 4.34 -9.12
CA ASN A 105 -0.76 5.75 -9.47
C ASN A 105 -1.36 5.87 -10.88
N ALA A 106 -2.64 6.23 -11.00
CA ALA A 106 -3.36 6.22 -12.28
C ALA A 106 -2.72 7.08 -13.39
N THR A 107 -1.95 8.13 -13.06
CA THR A 107 -1.36 9.00 -14.09
C THR A 107 -0.33 8.28 -14.97
N ILE A 108 0.27 7.17 -14.50
CA ILE A 108 1.22 6.37 -15.29
C ILE A 108 0.60 5.85 -16.59
N ILE A 109 -0.71 5.59 -16.62
CA ILE A 109 -1.45 5.12 -17.82
C ILE A 109 -1.38 6.12 -18.97
N ASN A 110 -1.10 7.40 -18.68
CA ASN A 110 -1.01 8.45 -19.67
C ASN A 110 0.44 8.78 -20.07
N GLU A 111 1.43 8.16 -19.44
CA GLU A 111 2.83 8.35 -19.80
C GLU A 111 3.18 7.56 -21.07
N PRO A 112 4.09 8.07 -21.91
CA PRO A 112 4.58 7.32 -23.06
C PRO A 112 5.15 5.96 -22.64
N SER A 113 4.87 4.91 -23.42
CA SER A 113 5.30 3.52 -23.17
C SER A 113 4.55 2.76 -22.06
N TYR A 114 3.49 3.36 -21.49
CA TYR A 114 2.66 2.76 -20.44
C TYR A 114 1.18 2.63 -20.84
N ASP A 115 0.85 2.86 -22.12
CA ASP A 115 -0.48 2.72 -22.71
C ASP A 115 -1.00 1.27 -22.66
N TRP A 116 -0.11 0.30 -22.51
CA TRP A 116 -0.43 -1.12 -22.34
C TRP A 116 -1.12 -1.46 -21.01
N ILE A 117 -0.97 -0.63 -19.98
CA ILE A 117 -1.39 -0.94 -18.61
C ILE A 117 -2.88 -1.34 -18.53
N PRO A 118 -3.84 -0.54 -19.04
CA PRO A 118 -5.26 -0.86 -18.87
C PRO A 118 -5.65 -2.23 -19.44
N GLU A 119 -5.24 -2.50 -20.68
CA GLU A 119 -5.55 -3.74 -21.40
C GLU A 119 -4.85 -4.95 -20.78
N TYR A 120 -3.58 -4.79 -20.39
CA TYR A 120 -2.83 -5.86 -19.71
C TYR A 120 -3.46 -6.18 -18.35
N HIS A 121 -3.72 -5.17 -17.52
CA HIS A 121 -4.36 -5.37 -16.22
C HIS A 121 -5.71 -6.05 -16.38
N ALA A 122 -6.55 -5.61 -17.33
CA ALA A 122 -7.86 -6.22 -17.60
C ALA A 122 -7.74 -7.70 -18.00
N ARG A 123 -6.81 -8.03 -18.91
CA ARG A 123 -6.58 -9.42 -19.35
C ARG A 123 -6.20 -10.35 -18.19
N HIS A 124 -5.41 -9.85 -17.25
CA HIS A 124 -4.95 -10.62 -16.10
C HIS A 124 -5.87 -10.48 -14.88
N GLY A 125 -7.01 -9.79 -14.99
CA GLY A 125 -7.94 -9.56 -13.87
C GLY A 125 -7.25 -8.96 -12.64
N ILE A 126 -6.32 -8.02 -12.85
CA ILE A 126 -5.55 -7.43 -11.75
C ILE A 126 -6.46 -6.52 -10.94
N THR A 127 -6.57 -6.74 -9.63
CA THR A 127 -7.30 -5.82 -8.74
C THR A 127 -6.54 -4.50 -8.62
N ILE A 128 -7.21 -3.39 -8.93
CA ILE A 128 -6.60 -2.06 -8.88
C ILE A 128 -6.92 -1.39 -7.54
N ILE A 129 -5.88 -1.02 -6.81
CA ILE A 129 -5.95 -0.16 -5.62
C ILE A 129 -5.36 1.20 -5.99
N ALA A 130 -6.19 2.14 -6.42
CA ALA A 130 -5.73 3.40 -6.98
C ALA A 130 -5.69 4.54 -5.96
N SER A 131 -4.58 5.27 -5.91
CA SER A 131 -4.45 6.46 -5.06
C SER A 131 -5.28 7.62 -5.60
N MET A 132 -6.39 7.95 -4.95
CA MET A 132 -7.30 9.03 -5.32
C MET A 132 -7.70 9.84 -4.06
N PRO A 133 -6.84 10.76 -3.59
CA PRO A 133 -6.97 11.40 -2.28
C PRO A 133 -8.16 12.35 -2.15
N CYS A 134 -8.77 12.77 -3.26
CA CYS A 134 -10.01 13.54 -3.25
C CYS A 134 -10.72 13.46 -4.60
N TYR A 135 -12.04 13.63 -4.64
CA TYR A 135 -12.78 13.90 -5.87
C TYR A 135 -12.72 15.38 -6.31
N SER A 136 -12.14 16.26 -5.48
CA SER A 136 -11.93 17.68 -5.79
C SER A 136 -10.54 17.93 -6.42
N PRO A 137 -10.45 18.67 -7.54
CA PRO A 137 -9.18 19.02 -8.18
C PRO A 137 -8.19 19.71 -7.24
N ASP A 138 -8.65 20.71 -6.48
CA ASP A 138 -7.78 21.53 -5.61
C ASP A 138 -7.04 20.66 -4.60
N ASN A 139 -7.76 19.74 -3.96
CA ASN A 139 -7.19 18.84 -2.96
C ASN A 139 -6.18 17.86 -3.57
N VAL A 140 -6.47 17.32 -4.76
CA VAL A 140 -5.54 16.41 -5.45
C VAL A 140 -4.29 17.14 -5.90
N ASN A 141 -4.44 18.33 -6.47
CA ASN A 141 -3.32 19.12 -6.98
C ASN A 141 -2.41 19.59 -5.83
N GLU A 142 -2.98 19.99 -4.69
CA GLU A 142 -2.20 20.35 -3.49
C GLU A 142 -1.31 19.18 -3.02
N GLN A 143 -1.84 17.94 -3.02
CA GLN A 143 -1.11 16.78 -2.53
C GLN A 143 -0.12 16.19 -3.54
N ARG A 144 -0.48 16.17 -4.83
CA ARG A 144 0.18 15.36 -5.86
C ARG A 144 0.85 16.18 -6.97
N GLY A 145 0.49 17.46 -7.09
CA GLY A 145 0.98 18.39 -8.12
C GLY A 145 -0.08 18.72 -9.18
N ASP A 146 0.14 19.84 -9.87
CA ASP A 146 -0.79 20.37 -10.88
C ASP A 146 -1.03 19.39 -12.04
N GLY A 147 -2.28 19.31 -12.50
CA GLY A 147 -2.70 18.44 -13.62
C GLY A 147 -2.80 16.95 -13.28
N VAL A 148 -2.43 16.53 -12.07
CA VAL A 148 -2.55 15.12 -11.64
C VAL A 148 -4.01 14.70 -11.57
N PHE A 149 -4.91 15.60 -11.15
CA PHE A 149 -6.35 15.32 -11.10
C PHE A 149 -6.89 14.91 -12.49
N ASP A 150 -6.76 15.79 -13.49
CA ASP A 150 -7.28 15.55 -14.83
C ASP A 150 -6.66 14.32 -15.49
N SER A 151 -5.36 14.10 -15.28
CA SER A 151 -4.68 12.88 -15.75
C SER A 151 -5.26 11.63 -15.10
N SER A 152 -5.52 11.66 -13.79
CA SER A 152 -6.13 10.53 -13.07
C SER A 152 -7.55 10.25 -13.56
N ILE A 153 -8.38 11.29 -13.75
CA ILE A 153 -9.75 11.15 -14.30
C ILE A 153 -9.72 10.48 -15.67
N LYS A 154 -8.86 10.93 -16.59
CA LYS A 154 -8.71 10.32 -17.93
C LYS A 154 -8.31 8.85 -17.84
N ALA A 155 -7.40 8.51 -16.92
CA ALA A 155 -6.96 7.13 -16.72
C ALA A 155 -8.09 6.23 -16.17
N PHE A 156 -8.87 6.72 -15.20
CA PHE A 156 -10.02 5.98 -14.67
C PHE A 156 -11.13 5.78 -15.70
N GLN A 157 -11.39 6.76 -16.57
CA GLN A 157 -12.34 6.61 -17.67
C GLN A 157 -11.91 5.52 -18.66
N LYS A 158 -10.62 5.42 -18.98
CA LYS A 158 -10.06 4.31 -19.78
C LYS A 158 -10.30 2.96 -19.11
N LEU A 159 -10.01 2.85 -17.81
CA LEU A 159 -10.24 1.63 -17.04
C LEU A 159 -11.73 1.25 -16.98
N ASN A 160 -12.64 2.20 -16.73
CA ASN A 160 -14.09 1.96 -16.74
C ASN A 160 -14.66 1.56 -18.11
N THR A 161 -13.99 1.93 -19.21
CA THR A 161 -14.34 1.49 -20.56
C THR A 161 -14.05 0.00 -20.74
N LEU A 162 -13.00 -0.50 -20.10
CA LEU A 162 -12.64 -1.93 -20.06
C LEU A 162 -13.46 -2.74 -19.05
N GLY A 163 -14.31 -2.10 -18.25
CA GLY A 163 -15.18 -2.76 -17.28
C GLY A 163 -14.72 -2.70 -15.83
N TYR A 164 -13.57 -2.07 -15.52
CA TYR A 164 -13.15 -1.87 -14.13
C TYR A 164 -14.22 -1.12 -13.32
N GLY A 165 -14.47 -1.57 -12.08
CA GLY A 165 -15.50 -0.99 -11.23
C GLY A 165 -16.93 -1.44 -11.57
N LYS A 166 -17.13 -2.23 -12.63
CA LYS A 166 -18.44 -2.73 -13.10
C LYS A 166 -18.48 -4.25 -13.19
N ASP A 167 -17.48 -4.85 -13.83
CA ASP A 167 -17.32 -6.31 -13.90
C ASP A 167 -16.75 -6.81 -12.57
N PRO A 168 -17.39 -7.78 -11.89
CA PRO A 168 -16.87 -8.37 -10.66
C PRO A 168 -15.44 -8.95 -10.77
N ARG A 169 -14.99 -9.29 -12.00
CA ARG A 169 -13.63 -9.78 -12.27
C ARG A 169 -12.59 -8.67 -12.44
N LEU A 170 -13.03 -7.41 -12.50
CA LEU A 170 -12.17 -6.23 -12.68
C LEU A 170 -12.38 -5.23 -11.53
N PRO A 171 -11.98 -5.56 -10.30
CA PRO A 171 -12.17 -4.66 -9.17
C PRO A 171 -11.26 -3.44 -9.28
N MET A 172 -11.83 -2.27 -9.03
CA MET A 172 -11.10 -1.02 -8.87
C MET A 172 -11.58 -0.33 -7.61
N HIS A 173 -10.66 -0.16 -6.66
CA HIS A 173 -10.90 0.51 -5.39
C HIS A 173 -10.09 1.80 -5.34
N PHE A 174 -10.62 2.81 -4.66
CA PHE A 174 -9.94 4.07 -4.44
C PHE A 174 -9.37 4.16 -3.04
N VAL A 175 -8.23 4.83 -2.90
CA VAL A 175 -7.62 5.12 -1.61
C VAL A 175 -7.72 6.62 -1.33
N TYR A 176 -8.37 6.95 -0.22
CA TYR A 176 -8.42 8.30 0.34
C TYR A 176 -7.38 8.45 1.44
N ASN A 177 -6.65 9.56 1.41
CA ASN A 177 -5.79 9.99 2.50
C ASN A 177 -5.98 11.51 2.73
N PRO A 178 -6.13 11.97 3.98
CA PRO A 178 -6.41 13.38 4.28
C PRO A 178 -5.37 14.35 3.73
N ASN A 179 -5.78 15.59 3.45
CA ASN A 179 -4.85 16.71 3.28
C ASN A 179 -4.28 17.06 4.67
N GLY A 180 -2.98 16.86 4.86
CA GLY A 180 -2.29 17.29 6.07
C GLY A 180 -2.50 16.38 7.29
N ALA A 181 -2.46 17.01 8.47
CA ALA A 181 -2.28 16.38 9.78
C ALA A 181 -3.60 16.04 10.49
N SER A 182 -4.52 15.36 9.82
CA SER A 182 -5.80 14.91 10.37
C SER A 182 -6.04 13.42 10.19
N LEU A 183 -7.02 12.89 10.92
CA LEU A 183 -7.53 11.53 10.71
C LEU A 183 -8.58 11.54 9.59
N PRO A 184 -8.73 10.43 8.83
CA PRO A 184 -9.79 10.33 7.84
C PRO A 184 -11.18 10.37 8.51
N PRO A 185 -12.21 10.86 7.79
CA PRO A 185 -13.59 10.75 8.23
C PRO A 185 -14.06 9.28 8.16
N LYS A 186 -15.30 9.03 8.55
CA LYS A 186 -15.89 7.68 8.47
C LYS A 186 -15.95 7.19 7.02
N GLN A 187 -15.38 6.02 6.77
CA GLN A 187 -15.23 5.46 5.42
C GLN A 187 -16.55 5.31 4.68
N LEU A 188 -17.61 4.79 5.33
CA LEU A 188 -18.91 4.55 4.68
C LEU A 188 -19.57 5.84 4.17
N GLU A 189 -19.53 6.90 4.97
CA GLU A 189 -20.09 8.21 4.59
C GLU A 189 -19.27 8.83 3.45
N LEU A 190 -17.93 8.79 3.56
CA LEU A 190 -17.05 9.32 2.52
C LEU A 190 -17.13 8.51 1.21
N GLU A 191 -17.30 7.20 1.28
CA GLU A 191 -17.47 6.34 0.10
C GLU A 191 -18.73 6.73 -0.67
N ALA A 192 -19.85 6.96 0.02
CA ALA A 192 -21.10 7.39 -0.60
C ALA A 192 -20.94 8.74 -1.33
N ASP A 193 -20.22 9.69 -0.70
CA ASP A 193 -19.89 10.97 -1.33
C ASP A 193 -19.00 10.77 -2.56
N TYR A 194 -17.94 9.98 -2.45
CA TYR A 194 -17.06 9.66 -3.58
C TYR A 194 -17.83 9.03 -4.75
N LYS A 195 -18.66 8.01 -4.48
CA LYS A 195 -19.45 7.34 -5.52
C LYS A 195 -20.37 8.33 -6.23
N ARG A 196 -21.03 9.22 -5.48
CA ARG A 196 -21.90 10.25 -6.06
C ARG A 196 -21.12 11.27 -6.90
N GLU A 197 -20.08 11.87 -6.35
CA GLU A 197 -19.35 12.96 -7.01
C GLU A 197 -18.56 12.44 -8.23
N MET A 198 -17.89 11.30 -8.11
CA MET A 198 -17.14 10.69 -9.22
C MET A 198 -18.04 10.31 -10.40
N GLN A 199 -19.21 9.74 -10.11
CA GLN A 199 -20.17 9.40 -11.15
C GLN A 199 -20.79 10.66 -11.78
N LYS A 200 -21.26 11.60 -10.95
CA LYS A 200 -21.98 12.80 -11.41
C LYS A 200 -21.10 13.70 -12.27
N HIS A 201 -19.85 13.91 -11.88
CA HIS A 201 -18.97 14.89 -12.53
C HIS A 201 -18.07 14.29 -13.59
N PHE A 202 -17.73 12.99 -13.48
CA PHE A 202 -16.72 12.37 -14.36
C PHE A 202 -17.18 11.06 -15.01
N GLY A 203 -18.38 10.57 -14.68
CA GLY A 203 -18.90 9.29 -15.17
C GLY A 203 -18.08 8.08 -14.70
N ILE A 204 -17.39 8.22 -13.56
CA ILE A 204 -16.51 7.19 -13.02
C ILE A 204 -17.23 6.37 -11.95
N VAL A 205 -17.14 5.04 -12.06
CA VAL A 205 -17.57 4.07 -11.05
C VAL A 205 -16.39 3.26 -10.52
N PHE A 206 -16.47 2.85 -9.26
CA PHE A 206 -15.47 2.04 -8.57
C PHE A 206 -16.17 1.18 -7.50
N ASN A 207 -15.50 0.16 -6.98
CA ASN A 207 -16.06 -0.80 -6.04
C ASN A 207 -16.14 -0.24 -4.62
N ASP A 208 -14.98 0.03 -4.01
CA ASP A 208 -14.90 0.46 -2.60
C ASP A 208 -13.90 1.61 -2.42
N LEU A 209 -14.09 2.39 -1.35
CA LEU A 209 -13.17 3.43 -0.91
C LEU A 209 -12.44 2.98 0.35
N TYR A 210 -11.12 3.08 0.34
CA TYR A 210 -10.26 2.73 1.46
C TYR A 210 -9.66 4.00 2.07
N CYS A 211 -10.06 4.31 3.29
CA CYS A 211 -9.52 5.44 4.04
C CYS A 211 -8.24 5.03 4.75
N ILE A 212 -7.18 5.83 4.56
CA ILE A 212 -5.90 5.62 5.23
C ILE A 212 -5.44 6.86 5.99
N THR A 213 -4.83 6.63 7.15
CA THR A 213 -4.16 7.67 7.92
C THR A 213 -2.78 7.96 7.31
N ASN A 214 -2.42 9.23 7.13
CA ASN A 214 -1.10 9.58 6.64
C ASN A 214 -0.01 9.19 7.65
N MET A 215 0.85 8.23 7.31
CA MET A 215 1.92 7.84 8.24
C MET A 215 2.96 8.94 8.37
N PRO A 216 3.36 9.33 9.60
CA PRO A 216 4.33 10.40 9.87
C PRO A 216 5.78 9.97 9.60
N ILE A 217 6.04 9.50 8.37
CA ILE A 217 7.33 9.02 7.88
C ILE A 217 7.70 9.72 6.57
N ALA A 218 8.96 9.58 6.14
CA ALA A 218 9.47 10.07 4.86
C ALA A 218 9.08 11.54 4.52
N ARG A 219 8.42 11.77 3.38
CA ARG A 219 8.07 13.12 2.93
C ARG A 219 6.97 13.76 3.76
N PHE A 220 6.00 12.99 4.22
CA PHE A 220 4.96 13.52 5.09
C PHE A 220 5.53 13.96 6.44
N LYS A 221 6.45 13.20 7.04
CA LYS A 221 7.20 13.65 8.23
C LYS A 221 7.95 14.95 7.97
N SER A 222 8.60 15.06 6.81
CA SER A 222 9.32 16.28 6.42
C SER A 222 8.38 17.48 6.26
N TYR A 223 7.18 17.25 5.71
CA TYR A 223 6.13 18.26 5.61
C TYR A 223 5.67 18.71 7.00
N LEU A 224 5.31 17.78 7.88
CA LEU A 224 4.89 18.09 9.26
C LEU A 224 5.95 18.90 10.02
N LYS A 225 7.23 18.54 9.87
CA LYS A 225 8.33 19.29 10.50
C LYS A 225 8.44 20.72 10.00
N ARG A 226 8.37 20.93 8.67
CA ARG A 226 8.46 22.27 8.09
C ARG A 226 7.29 23.16 8.52
N ASN A 227 6.12 22.57 8.72
CA ASN A 227 4.92 23.28 9.17
C ASN A 227 4.75 23.31 10.71
N GLN A 228 5.73 22.80 11.48
CA GLN A 228 5.67 22.74 12.96
C GLN A 228 4.48 21.94 13.52
N GLN A 229 3.98 20.96 12.77
CA GLN A 229 2.82 20.13 13.11
C GLN A 229 3.17 18.72 13.58
N LEU A 230 4.45 18.34 13.58
CA LEU A 230 4.84 16.94 13.83
C LEU A 230 4.44 16.46 15.24
N ASP A 231 4.72 17.26 16.27
CA ASP A 231 4.49 16.82 17.65
C ASP A 231 3.00 16.73 17.95
N GLU A 232 2.22 17.74 17.53
CA GLU A 232 0.75 17.74 17.62
C GLU A 232 0.14 16.56 16.87
N TYR A 233 0.60 16.27 15.64
CA TYR A 233 0.09 15.13 14.88
C TYR A 233 0.44 13.80 15.54
N MET A 234 1.67 13.64 16.03
CA MET A 234 2.03 12.42 16.78
C MET A 234 1.20 12.27 18.06
N GLN A 235 0.85 13.37 18.73
CA GLN A 235 -0.02 13.35 19.90
C GLN A 235 -1.44 12.93 19.51
N LEU A 236 -2.01 13.49 18.44
CA LEU A 236 -3.31 13.08 17.89
C LEU A 236 -3.36 11.56 17.62
N LEU A 237 -2.34 11.00 16.97
CA LEU A 237 -2.29 9.56 16.68
C LEU A 237 -2.25 8.70 17.97
N ARG A 238 -1.53 9.16 19.00
CA ARG A 238 -1.46 8.47 20.30
C ARG A 238 -2.79 8.54 21.05
N ASP A 239 -3.38 9.72 21.13
CA ASP A 239 -4.64 9.94 21.84
C ASP A 239 -5.82 9.24 21.15
N SER A 240 -5.71 9.04 19.84
CA SER A 240 -6.71 8.34 19.04
C SER A 240 -6.46 6.83 18.95
N PHE A 241 -5.47 6.28 19.67
CA PHE A 241 -5.19 4.85 19.66
C PHE A 241 -6.45 4.03 19.99
N ASN A 242 -6.85 3.18 19.04
CA ASN A 242 -8.03 2.34 19.18
C ASN A 242 -7.64 0.85 19.19
N PRO A 243 -7.69 0.17 20.35
CA PRO A 243 -7.27 -1.22 20.49
C PRO A 243 -8.14 -2.20 19.68
N THR A 244 -9.40 -1.87 19.37
CA THR A 244 -10.28 -2.77 18.59
C THR A 244 -9.87 -2.86 17.12
N THR A 245 -8.94 -2.03 16.65
CA THR A 245 -8.37 -2.12 15.30
C THR A 245 -7.25 -3.17 15.18
N VAL A 246 -6.69 -3.62 16.30
CA VAL A 246 -5.45 -4.43 16.33
C VAL A 246 -5.61 -5.75 15.57
N ASP A 247 -6.78 -6.40 15.65
CA ASP A 247 -7.02 -7.67 14.95
C ASP A 247 -7.16 -7.52 13.43
N GLY A 248 -7.47 -6.32 12.95
CA GLY A 248 -7.55 -6.01 11.52
C GLY A 248 -6.23 -5.58 10.87
N LEU A 249 -5.13 -5.47 11.64
CA LEU A 249 -3.87 -4.93 11.12
C LEU A 249 -3.23 -5.85 10.06
N MET A 250 -2.83 -5.24 8.94
CA MET A 250 -2.19 -5.94 7.82
C MET A 250 -0.90 -6.71 8.19
N CYS A 251 -0.13 -6.23 9.17
CA CYS A 251 1.12 -6.87 9.60
C CYS A 251 0.89 -8.25 10.26
N ARG A 252 -0.36 -8.62 10.53
CA ARG A 252 -0.73 -9.93 11.05
C ARG A 252 -0.70 -11.03 10.00
N ASN A 253 -1.07 -10.74 8.76
CA ASN A 253 -1.22 -11.76 7.71
C ASN A 253 -0.47 -11.44 6.40
N THR A 254 0.28 -10.34 6.36
CA THR A 254 1.05 -9.93 5.19
C THR A 254 2.54 -10.14 5.42
N ILE A 255 3.21 -10.80 4.49
CA ILE A 255 4.67 -10.76 4.38
C ILE A 255 5.01 -9.58 3.47
N ASN A 256 5.65 -8.54 4.00
CA ASN A 256 6.12 -7.42 3.19
C ASN A 256 7.59 -7.64 2.81
N THR A 257 7.92 -7.40 1.55
CA THR A 257 9.25 -7.61 0.99
C THR A 257 9.71 -6.42 0.17
N SER A 258 10.97 -6.02 0.34
CA SER A 258 11.59 -4.94 -0.44
C SER A 258 11.97 -5.37 -1.86
N TRP A 259 12.40 -4.40 -2.67
CA TRP A 259 12.90 -4.64 -4.03
C TRP A 259 14.22 -5.44 -4.07
N THR A 260 14.85 -5.69 -2.92
CA THR A 260 16.03 -6.55 -2.76
C THR A 260 15.71 -7.91 -2.14
N GLY A 261 14.45 -8.17 -1.77
CA GLY A 261 14.03 -9.43 -1.14
C GLY A 261 14.06 -9.45 0.39
N GLU A 262 14.43 -8.34 1.05
CA GLU A 262 14.46 -8.25 2.52
C GLU A 262 13.04 -8.17 3.09
N VAL A 263 12.81 -8.78 4.26
CA VAL A 263 11.48 -8.93 4.86
C VAL A 263 11.22 -7.91 5.97
N PHE A 264 10.01 -7.36 5.96
CA PHE A 264 9.48 -6.42 6.94
C PHE A 264 8.05 -6.81 7.35
N ASP A 265 7.56 -6.22 8.45
CA ASP A 265 6.17 -6.39 8.88
C ASP A 265 5.16 -5.64 8.01
N CYS A 266 5.59 -4.55 7.38
CA CYS A 266 4.78 -3.68 6.55
C CYS A 266 5.65 -2.71 5.75
N ASP A 267 5.05 -2.06 4.76
CA ASP A 267 5.70 -1.07 3.90
C ASP A 267 6.27 0.13 4.71
N PHE A 268 5.66 0.46 5.85
CA PHE A 268 6.17 1.51 6.74
C PHE A 268 7.45 1.09 7.48
N ASN A 269 7.50 -0.15 7.98
CA ASN A 269 8.72 -0.73 8.56
C ASN A 269 9.84 -0.75 7.52
N GLN A 270 9.55 -1.09 6.26
CA GLN A 270 10.51 -1.02 5.17
C GLN A 270 11.07 0.39 4.99
N MET A 271 10.23 1.42 4.96
CA MET A 271 10.69 2.80 4.79
C MET A 271 11.47 3.34 6.00
N LEU A 272 11.23 2.78 7.18
CA LEU A 272 11.96 3.08 8.41
C LEU A 272 13.19 2.19 8.63
N LYS A 273 13.44 1.20 7.75
CA LYS A 273 14.51 0.20 7.88
C LYS A 273 14.41 -0.64 9.17
N ILE A 274 13.18 -0.97 9.56
CA ILE A 274 12.86 -1.83 10.70
C ILE A 274 12.57 -3.24 10.14
N GLY A 275 13.64 -3.92 9.70
CA GLY A 275 13.55 -5.23 9.04
C GLY A 275 13.72 -6.41 10.01
N LEU A 276 13.18 -7.56 9.60
CA LEU A 276 13.45 -8.82 10.27
C LEU A 276 14.89 -9.25 10.00
N LYS A 277 15.49 -9.91 10.99
CA LYS A 277 16.85 -10.44 10.90
C LYS A 277 16.82 -11.96 10.92
N ASN A 278 17.76 -12.56 10.20
CA ASN A 278 18.01 -13.98 10.28
C ASN A 278 18.58 -14.32 11.68
N PRO A 279 17.94 -15.22 12.46
CA PRO A 279 18.39 -15.54 13.81
C PRO A 279 19.80 -16.17 13.88
N SER A 280 20.28 -16.76 12.78
CA SER A 280 21.56 -17.48 12.77
C SER A 280 22.79 -16.57 12.61
N ASN A 281 22.65 -15.42 11.94
CA ASN A 281 23.78 -14.58 11.55
C ASN A 281 23.50 -13.06 11.62
N GLU A 282 22.33 -12.66 12.08
CA GLU A 282 21.84 -11.28 12.17
C GLU A 282 21.77 -10.49 10.84
N SER A 283 21.98 -11.13 9.68
CA SER A 283 21.78 -10.50 8.39
C SER A 283 20.30 -10.17 8.18
N PRO A 284 19.94 -9.31 7.21
CA PRO A 284 18.55 -9.16 6.79
C PRO A 284 17.94 -10.53 6.48
N LEU A 285 16.73 -10.77 6.98
CA LEU A 285 15.96 -11.97 6.61
C LEU A 285 15.45 -11.78 5.18
N MET A 286 15.77 -12.74 4.30
CA MET A 286 15.28 -12.72 2.94
C MET A 286 13.98 -13.52 2.82
N VAL A 287 13.11 -13.13 1.89
CA VAL A 287 11.80 -13.78 1.74
C VAL A 287 11.92 -15.25 1.35
N TRP A 288 12.90 -15.61 0.54
CA TRP A 288 13.15 -17.00 0.15
C TRP A 288 13.72 -17.88 1.28
N ASP A 289 14.10 -17.28 2.41
CA ASP A 289 14.52 -18.00 3.62
C ASP A 289 13.35 -18.24 4.58
N ILE A 290 12.15 -17.70 4.31
CA ILE A 290 10.97 -17.88 5.15
C ILE A 290 10.38 -19.27 4.94
N ASN A 291 10.10 -19.96 6.05
CA ASN A 291 9.10 -21.02 6.08
C ASN A 291 7.73 -20.42 6.43
N PRO A 292 6.74 -20.40 5.51
CA PRO A 292 5.41 -19.85 5.78
C PRO A 292 4.68 -20.54 6.94
N GLU A 293 4.96 -21.81 7.21
CA GLU A 293 4.31 -22.59 8.27
C GLU A 293 4.72 -22.16 9.69
N THR A 294 5.90 -21.56 9.84
CA THR A 294 6.40 -21.08 11.13
C THR A 294 6.50 -19.55 11.18
N TYR A 295 6.00 -18.86 10.16
CA TYR A 295 6.09 -17.39 10.09
C TYR A 295 5.30 -16.73 11.22
N ASP A 296 4.21 -17.35 11.66
CA ASP A 296 3.36 -16.87 12.76
C ASP A 296 4.07 -16.83 14.12
N GLN A 297 5.18 -17.58 14.27
CA GLN A 297 6.03 -17.60 15.47
C GLN A 297 6.97 -16.39 15.56
N ILE A 298 7.13 -15.64 14.47
CA ILE A 298 8.02 -14.46 14.44
C ILE A 298 7.25 -13.25 14.99
N ALA A 299 7.78 -12.61 16.03
CA ALA A 299 7.17 -11.41 16.60
C ALA A 299 7.08 -10.26 15.57
N ILE A 300 6.03 -9.44 15.68
CA ILE A 300 5.84 -8.27 14.84
C ILE A 300 6.67 -7.10 15.40
N LEU A 301 7.54 -6.51 14.58
CA LEU A 301 8.30 -5.34 15.01
C LEU A 301 7.41 -4.10 14.95
N THR A 302 7.34 -3.39 16.07
CA THR A 302 6.51 -2.18 16.22
C THR A 302 7.35 -0.94 16.50
N ALA A 303 6.82 0.22 16.14
CA ALA A 303 7.39 1.52 16.44
C ALA A 303 6.29 2.58 16.51
N ASP A 304 6.66 3.83 16.79
CA ASP A 304 5.69 4.93 16.99
C ASP A 304 4.77 5.20 15.78
N HIS A 305 5.17 4.83 14.55
CA HIS A 305 4.28 4.97 13.39
C HIS A 305 3.07 4.01 13.44
N CYS A 306 3.12 2.92 14.22
CA CYS A 306 2.03 1.96 14.35
C CYS A 306 0.77 2.58 14.98
N PHE A 307 0.90 3.69 15.71
CA PHE A 307 -0.24 4.50 16.15
C PHE A 307 -1.07 5.00 14.96
N GLY A 308 -0.43 5.30 13.81
CA GLY A 308 -1.17 5.70 12.61
C GLY A 308 -2.11 4.62 12.08
N CYS A 309 -1.71 3.35 12.16
CA CYS A 309 -2.53 2.22 11.67
C CYS A 309 -3.70 1.89 12.60
N THR A 310 -3.63 2.33 13.85
CA THR A 310 -4.59 2.00 14.91
C THR A 310 -5.35 3.23 15.42
N ALA A 311 -5.07 4.42 14.89
CA ALA A 311 -5.74 5.65 15.28
C ALA A 311 -7.16 5.73 14.71
N GLY A 312 -8.13 6.16 15.51
CA GLY A 312 -9.53 6.31 15.10
C GLY A 312 -10.14 4.98 14.69
N SER A 313 -10.66 4.89 13.46
CA SER A 313 -11.17 3.61 12.91
C SER A 313 -10.07 2.65 12.46
N GLY A 314 -8.80 3.03 12.59
CA GLY A 314 -7.66 2.29 12.08
C GLY A 314 -7.56 2.39 10.55
N SER A 315 -6.43 1.97 10.01
CA SER A 315 -6.24 1.93 8.57
C SER A 315 -5.33 0.81 8.14
N SER A 316 -5.73 0.14 7.07
CA SER A 316 -4.95 -0.86 6.38
C SER A 316 -4.96 -0.62 4.87
N CYS A 317 -4.23 -1.48 4.18
CA CYS A 317 -4.21 -1.58 2.74
C CYS A 317 -5.58 -1.94 2.10
N SER A 318 -6.57 -2.33 2.90
CA SER A 318 -7.98 -2.55 2.57
C SER A 318 -8.93 -1.56 3.28
N GLY A 319 -8.42 -0.40 3.71
CA GLY A 319 -9.21 0.67 4.32
C GLY A 319 -9.34 0.58 5.84
N SER A 320 -10.41 1.20 6.34
CA SER A 320 -10.79 1.27 7.75
C SER A 320 -10.91 -0.13 8.36
N LEU A 321 -10.53 -0.27 9.63
CA LEU A 321 -10.60 -1.54 10.37
C LEU A 321 -11.87 -1.65 11.22
N GLN A 322 -12.72 -0.63 11.17
CA GLN A 322 -14.03 -0.48 11.80
C GLN A 322 -14.99 0.32 10.91
#